data_AF-A0A6G3XG11-F1
#
_entry.id   AF-A0A6G3XG11-F1
#
_cell.length_a   1.000
_cell.length_b   1.000
_cell.length_c   1.000
_cell.angle_alpha   90.00
_cell.angle_beta   90.00
_cell.angle_gamma   90.00
#
_symmetry.space_group_name_H-M   'P 1'
#
loop_
_entity.id
_entity.type
_entity.pdbx_description
1 polymer ?
#
loop_
_entity_poly.entity_id
_entity_poly.type
_entity_poly.pdbx_seq_one_letter_code
_entity_poly.pdbx_strand_id
1 'polypeptide(L)' 'RNKETGEVEASSTSTPTSMAPEQLFIQRAIEWVKPGGRIGIVLPNGILSNPGPTDEAIRRYILERCWVLASVELPVET' A
#
# COMPACT_ATOMS: atom_id res chain seq x y z
N ARG A 1 5.27 -4.76 -16.34
CA ARG A 1 6.46 -5.37 -15.72
C ARG A 1 7.35 -5.87 -16.84
N ASN A 2 8.54 -5.30 -16.99
CA ASN A 2 9.46 -5.68 -18.06
C ASN A 2 10.11 -7.04 -17.70
N LYS A 3 10.13 -7.98 -18.64
CA LYS A 3 10.61 -9.36 -18.43
C LYS A 3 12.12 -9.47 -18.26
N GLU A 4 12.88 -8.42 -18.63
CA GLU A 4 14.35 -8.45 -18.62
C GLU A 4 14.94 -7.78 -17.36
N THR A 5 14.30 -6.72 -16.86
CA THR A 5 14.80 -5.93 -15.71
C THR A 5 14.02 -6.19 -14.42
N GLY A 6 12.86 -6.85 -14.49
CA GLY A 6 11.97 -7.07 -13.33
C GLY A 6 11.30 -5.79 -12.83
N GLU A 7 11.64 -4.62 -13.40
CA GLU A 7 11.11 -3.33 -13.02
C GLU A 7 9.67 -3.14 -13.49
N VAL A 8 8.92 -2.41 -12.66
CA VAL A 8 7.54 -2.03 -12.94
C VAL A 8 7.60 -0.75 -13.77
N GLU A 9 7.56 -0.90 -15.08
CA GLU A 9 7.35 0.25 -15.97
C GLU A 9 6.00 0.89 -15.68
N ALA A 10 6.02 2.11 -15.17
CA ALA A 10 4.83 2.93 -14.99
C ALA A 10 4.30 3.32 -16.38
N SER A 11 3.18 2.71 -16.80
CA SER A 11 2.48 3.13 -18.01
C SER A 11 1.90 4.53 -17.78
N SER A 12 2.36 5.51 -18.55
CA SER A 12 1.94 6.92 -18.47
C SER A 12 0.48 7.19 -18.89
N THR A 13 -0.34 6.15 -19.01
CA THR A 13 -1.70 6.22 -19.60
C THR A 13 -2.80 5.76 -18.65
N SER A 14 -2.50 5.44 -17.39
CA SER A 14 -3.54 5.08 -16.42
C SER A 14 -3.36 5.81 -15.11
N THR A 15 -3.70 7.10 -15.08
CA THR A 15 -4.15 7.71 -13.84
C THR A 15 -5.43 6.97 -13.44
N PRO A 16 -5.45 6.19 -12.34
CA PRO A 16 -6.67 5.52 -11.93
C PRO A 16 -7.73 6.58 -11.68
N THR A 17 -8.82 6.56 -12.46
CA THR A 17 -9.95 7.48 -12.31
C THR A 17 -10.71 7.27 -11.00
N SER A 18 -10.48 6.13 -10.33
CA SER A 18 -10.98 5.83 -8.99
C SER A 18 -9.95 5.00 -8.23
N MET A 19 -9.57 5.44 -7.03
CA MET A 19 -8.81 4.65 -6.06
C MET A 19 -9.77 4.00 -5.06
N ALA A 20 -9.44 2.80 -4.59
CA ALA A 20 -10.23 2.18 -3.53
C ALA A 20 -10.04 2.96 -2.22
N PRO A 21 -11.10 3.13 -1.39
CA PRO A 21 -11.05 3.97 -0.18
C PRO A 21 -9.90 3.62 0.77
N GLU A 22 -9.57 2.34 0.91
CA GLU A 22 -8.52 1.84 1.78
C GLU A 22 -7.13 2.38 1.37
N GLN A 23 -6.92 2.55 0.07
CA GLN A 23 -5.68 3.09 -0.49
C GLN A 23 -5.55 4.58 -0.14
N LEU A 24 -6.66 5.31 -0.23
CA LEU A 24 -6.74 6.72 0.15
C LEU A 24 -6.52 6.89 1.67
N PHE A 25 -7.06 5.98 2.50
CA PHE A 25 -6.85 6.03 3.94
C PHE A 25 -5.39 5.82 4.32
N ILE A 26 -4.68 4.90 3.65
CA ILE A 26 -3.24 4.69 3.87
C ILE A 26 -2.47 5.96 3.50
N GLN A 27 -2.68 6.48 2.30
CA GLN A 27 -2.02 7.70 1.84
C GLN A 27 -2.26 8.84 2.81
N ARG A 28 -3.52 9.06 3.19
CA ARG A 28 -3.90 10.20 4.03
C ARG A 28 -3.39 10.07 5.45
N ALA A 29 -3.37 8.86 6.02
CA ALA A 29 -2.78 8.61 7.33
C ALA A 29 -1.28 8.95 7.35
N ILE A 30 -0.54 8.56 6.30
CA ILE A 30 0.89 8.86 6.15
C ILE A 30 1.13 10.36 5.96
N GLU A 31 0.30 11.06 5.19
CA GLU A 31 0.44 12.51 5.00
C GLU A 31 0.10 13.34 6.24
N TRP A 32 -0.80 12.86 7.09
CA TRP A 32 -1.26 13.59 8.28
C TRP A 32 -0.45 13.32 9.54
N VAL A 33 0.24 12.19 9.61
CA VAL A 33 1.09 11.92 10.75
C VAL A 33 2.26 12.92 10.76
N LYS A 34 2.53 13.52 11.92
CA LYS A 34 3.73 14.36 12.08
C LYS A 34 5.00 13.53 11.81
N PRO A 35 6.12 14.16 11.40
CA PRO A 35 7.39 13.47 11.28
C PRO A 35 7.75 12.69 12.56
N GLY A 36 8.11 11.41 12.41
CA GLY A 36 8.41 10.50 13.52
C GLY A 36 7.19 10.02 14.34
N GLY A 37 5.97 10.41 13.96
CA GLY A 37 4.75 9.85 14.55
C GLY A 37 4.51 8.40 14.11
N ARG A 38 3.55 7.74 14.76
CA ARG A 38 3.23 6.32 14.54
C ARG A 38 1.79 6.19 14.03
N ILE A 39 1.59 5.26 13.11
CA ILE A 39 0.28 4.91 12.54
C ILE A 39 0.00 3.46 12.87
N GLY A 40 -1.22 3.19 13.34
CA GLY A 40 -1.82 1.86 13.36
C GLY A 40 -3.13 1.93 12.60
N ILE A 41 -3.32 1.04 11.62
CA ILE A 41 -4.50 1.03 10.76
C ILE A 41 -4.94 -0.40 10.51
N VAL A 42 -6.25 -0.64 10.56
CA VAL A 42 -6.85 -1.93 10.20
C VAL A 42 -7.32 -1.82 8.74
N LEU A 43 -6.91 -2.78 7.93
CA LEU A 43 -7.16 -2.82 6.49
C LEU A 43 -7.62 -4.22 6.07
N PRO A 44 -8.32 -4.37 4.93
CA PRO A 44 -8.59 -5.68 4.36
C PRO A 44 -7.30 -6.44 4.03
N ASN A 45 -7.31 -7.76 4.21
CA ASN A 45 -6.14 -8.64 4.05
C ASN A 45 -5.42 -8.49 2.69
N GLY A 46 -6.17 -8.19 1.62
CA GLY A 46 -5.63 -8.15 0.26
C GLY A 46 -4.49 -7.16 0.06
N ILE A 47 -4.47 -6.02 0.77
CA ILE A 47 -3.50 -4.94 0.52
C ILE A 47 -2.06 -5.39 0.82
N LEU A 48 -1.87 -6.22 1.85
CA LEU A 48 -0.55 -6.67 2.27
C LEU A 48 -0.07 -7.92 1.51
N SER A 49 -0.99 -8.72 0.96
CA SER A 49 -0.66 -10.05 0.43
C SER A 49 -0.87 -10.20 -1.08
N ASN A 50 -1.74 -9.40 -1.70
CA ASN A 50 -2.09 -9.60 -3.11
C ASN A 50 -0.94 -9.18 -4.05
N PRO A 51 -0.68 -9.94 -5.13
CA PRO A 51 0.36 -9.63 -6.11
C PRO A 51 -0.07 -8.59 -7.16
N GLY A 52 -1.25 -7.97 -7.01
CA GLY A 52 -1.78 -7.01 -7.97
C GLY A 52 -0.88 -5.76 -8.08
N PRO A 53 -0.78 -5.14 -9.28
CA PRO A 53 0.07 -3.96 -9.48
C PRO A 53 -0.30 -2.79 -8.57
N THR A 54 -1.58 -2.63 -8.26
CA THR A 54 -2.06 -1.58 -7.35
C THR A 54 -1.69 -1.84 -5.90
N ASP A 55 -1.83 -3.08 -5.43
CA ASP A 55 -1.44 -3.47 -4.06
C ASP A 55 0.08 -3.37 -3.86
N GLU A 56 0.85 -3.76 -4.89
CA GLU A 56 2.31 -3.59 -4.88
C GLU A 56 2.72 -2.12 -4.81
N ALA A 57 2.06 -1.23 -5.56
CA ALA A 57 2.33 0.21 -5.53
C ALA A 57 2.12 0.80 -4.12
N ILE A 58 1.09 0.36 -3.39
CA ILE A 58 0.83 0.80 -2.02
C ILE A 58 1.89 0.29 -1.06
N ARG A 59 2.28 -1.00 -1.16
CA ARG A 59 3.36 -1.53 -0.31
C ARG A 59 4.66 -0.78 -0.52
N ARG A 60 5.02 -0.47 -1.77
CA ARG A 60 6.16 0.40 -2.09
C ARG A 60 6.01 1.79 -1.46
N TYR A 61 4.84 2.41 -1.60
CA TYR A 61 4.56 3.73 -1.02
C TYR A 61 4.74 3.76 0.51
N ILE A 62 4.28 2.72 1.21
CA ILE A 62 4.46 2.54 2.66
C ILE A 62 5.95 2.39 2.99
N LEU A 63 6.67 1.48 2.33
CA LEU A 63 8.08 1.19 2.61
C LEU A 63 9.02 2.37 2.32
N GLU A 64 8.67 3.22 1.35
CA GLU A 64 9.44 4.43 1.03
C GLU A 64 9.28 5.55 2.07
N ARG A 65 8.16 5.59 2.80
CA ARG A 65 7.79 6.72 3.66
C ARG A 65 7.71 6.38 5.14
N CYS A 66 7.64 5.11 5.48
CA CYS A 66 7.40 4.63 6.83
C CYS A 66 8.34 3.48 7.18
N TRP A 67 8.72 3.42 8.46
CA TRP A 67 9.30 2.21 9.02
C TRP A 67 8.17 1.25 9.43
N VAL A 68 8.10 0.09 8.78
CA VAL A 68 7.11 -0.95 9.14
C VAL A 68 7.58 -1.70 10.38
N LEU A 69 6.87 -1.54 11.50
CA LEU A 69 7.20 -2.18 12.77
C LEU A 69 6.57 -3.57 12.91
N ALA A 70 5.37 -3.75 12.39
CA ALA A 70 4.62 -5.00 12.46
C ALA A 70 3.59 -5.09 11.34
N SER A 71 3.25 -6.31 10.94
CA SER A 71 2.10 -6.68 10.13
C SER A 71 1.35 -7.76 10.88
N VAL A 72 0.09 -7.52 11.24
CA VAL A 72 -0.71 -8.43 12.08
C VAL A 72 -1.91 -8.90 11.29
N GLU A 73 -2.09 -10.21 11.20
CA GLU A 73 -3.25 -10.84 10.59
C GLU A 73 -4.26 -11.22 11.67
N LEU A 74 -5.53 -10.88 11.44
CA LEU A 74 -6.62 -11.21 12.36
C LEU A 74 -7.19 -12.60 11.99
N PRO A 75 -7.49 -13.46 12.97
CA PRO A 75 -8.15 -14.73 12.70
C PRO A 75 -9.56 -14.51 12.15
N VAL A 76 -10.02 -15.41 11.29
CA VAL A 76 -11.42 -15.45 10.86
C VAL A 76 -12.31 -15.81 12.05
N GLU A 77 -13.49 -15.18 12.17
CA GLU A 77 -14.50 -15.58 13.16
C GLU A 77 -14.82 -17.06 12.97
N THR A 78 -14.87 -17.80 14.09
CA THR A 78 -15.15 -19.25 14.15
C THR A 78 -16.62 -19.50 14.47
#